data_AF-A0A931F6F4-F1
#
_entry.id   AF-A0A931F6F4-F1
#
_cell.length_a   1.000
_cell.length_b   1.000
_cell.length_c   1.000
_cell.angle_alpha   90.00
_cell.angle_beta   90.00
_cell.angle_gamma   90.00
#
_symmetry.space_group_name_H-M   'P 1'
#
loop_
_entity.id
_entity.type
_entity.pdbx_description
1 polymer ?
#
loop_
_entity_poly.entity_id
_entity_poly.type
_entity_poly.pdbx_seq_one_letter_code
_entity_poly.pdbx_strand_id
1 'polypeptide(L)'
;MAQARGPALVAQAGQEGEPGETLARVAAIDVAKDTGMVCTRLPHDTRAGRKVQKVWEVPARYDDILALADHLRCHGVQRVVVESTSDYVRREGA
;
A
#
# COMPACT_ATOMS: atom_id res chain seq x y z
N MET A 1 22.82 -25.29 -24.42
CA MET A 1 22.52 -23.84 -24.37
C MET A 1 21.10 -23.69 -23.83
N ALA A 2 20.95 -23.59 -22.51
CA ALA A 2 20.92 -22.35 -21.71
C ALA A 2 19.50 -21.76 -21.56
N GLN A 3 18.81 -22.31 -20.55
CA GLN A 3 17.93 -21.69 -19.55
C GLN A 3 16.50 -21.21 -19.93
N ALA A 4 15.54 -21.91 -19.31
CA ALA A 4 14.17 -21.50 -19.08
C ALA A 4 14.09 -20.28 -18.15
N ARG A 5 13.15 -19.36 -18.43
CA ARG A 5 12.74 -18.29 -17.52
C ARG A 5 11.33 -18.57 -17.03
N GLY A 6 11.21 -19.18 -15.85
CA GLY A 6 9.93 -19.31 -15.16
C GLY A 6 9.44 -17.94 -14.65
N PRO A 7 8.13 -17.71 -14.50
CA PRO A 7 7.66 -16.48 -13.89
C PRO A 7 7.97 -16.52 -12.40
N ALA A 8 8.68 -15.48 -11.93
CA ALA A 8 9.08 -15.25 -10.56
C ALA A 8 7.85 -15.30 -9.64
N LEU A 9 7.66 -16.42 -8.96
CA LEU A 9 6.97 -16.46 -7.68
C LEU A 9 7.85 -15.66 -6.72
N VAL A 10 7.52 -14.39 -6.49
CA VAL A 10 8.04 -13.67 -5.33
C VAL A 10 7.48 -14.42 -4.13
N ALA A 11 8.32 -15.29 -3.56
CA ALA A 11 8.08 -15.93 -2.29
C ALA A 11 7.84 -14.82 -1.27
N GLN A 12 6.67 -14.86 -0.64
CA GLN A 12 6.43 -14.08 0.56
C GLN A 12 7.51 -14.49 1.56
N ALA A 13 8.35 -13.56 2.00
CA ALA A 13 9.13 -13.76 3.21
C ALA A 13 8.10 -13.78 4.36
N GLY A 14 7.58 -14.97 4.65
CA GLY A 14 6.71 -15.18 5.80
C GLY A 14 7.52 -14.95 7.06
N GLN A 15 7.10 -14.01 7.90
CA GLN A 15 7.42 -14.05 9.31
C GLN A 15 6.89 -15.38 9.86
N GLU A 16 7.72 -16.17 10.55
CA GLU A 16 7.26 -17.36 11.27
C GLU A 16 6.27 -16.93 12.35
N GLY A 17 4.99 -17.14 12.06
CA GLY A 17 3.83 -16.81 12.84
C GLY A 17 2.60 -17.39 12.14
N GLU A 18 1.51 -17.57 12.87
CA GLU A 18 0.24 -18.10 12.33
C GLU A 18 -0.10 -17.46 10.97
N PRO A 19 -0.50 -18.24 9.94
CA PRO A 19 -0.74 -17.70 8.61
C PRO A 19 -1.80 -16.61 8.66
N GLY A 20 -1.36 -15.36 8.48
CA GLY A 20 -2.23 -14.19 8.50
C GLY A 20 -3.25 -14.21 7.37
N GLU A 21 -4.40 -13.56 7.60
CA GLU A 21 -5.43 -13.35 6.60
C GLU A 21 -4.86 -12.68 5.32
N THR A 22 -5.04 -13.31 4.16
CA THR A 22 -4.60 -12.75 2.88
C THR A 22 -5.67 -11.85 2.28
N LEU A 23 -5.41 -10.54 2.24
CA LEU A 23 -6.31 -9.56 1.64
C LEU A 23 -6.00 -9.33 0.15
N ALA A 24 -7.04 -9.29 -0.68
CA ALA A 24 -6.91 -9.13 -2.12
C ALA A 24 -6.76 -7.66 -2.55
N ARG A 25 -7.31 -6.72 -1.76
CA ARG A 25 -7.36 -5.28 -2.04
C ARG A 25 -6.77 -4.50 -0.87
N VAL A 26 -5.56 -3.99 -1.04
CA VAL A 26 -4.81 -3.30 0.02
C VAL A 26 -4.18 -2.01 -0.49
N ALA A 27 -3.94 -1.09 0.43
CA ALA A 27 -3.11 0.10 0.21
C ALA A 27 -2.07 0.26 1.33
N ALA A 28 -0.95 0.88 1.01
CA ALA A 28 0.04 1.39 1.94
C ALA A 28 0.24 2.88 1.67
N ILE A 29 0.43 3.67 2.73
CA ILE A 29 0.64 5.11 2.65
C ILE A 29 1.83 5.48 3.52
N ASP A 30 2.86 6.04 2.90
CA ASP A 30 4.02 6.59 3.58
C ASP A 30 3.83 8.11 3.67
N VAL A 31 3.59 8.64 4.87
CA VAL A 31 3.20 10.04 5.11
C VAL A 31 4.40 10.86 5.58
N ALA A 32 4.80 11.83 4.77
CA ALA A 32 5.80 12.86 5.09
C ALA A 32 5.12 14.14 5.62
N LYS A 33 5.88 15.23 5.78
CA LYS A 33 5.35 16.50 6.33
C LYS A 33 4.27 17.13 5.44
N ASP A 34 4.45 17.08 4.13
CA ASP A 34 3.58 17.76 3.17
C ASP A 34 2.90 16.84 2.16
N THR A 35 3.41 15.61 2.01
CA THR A 35 2.95 14.65 1.01
C THR A 35 2.81 13.27 1.60
N GLY A 36 2.00 12.43 0.94
CA GLY A 36 1.89 11.01 1.21
C GLY A 36 2.12 10.20 -0.08
N MET A 37 3.00 9.22 -0.02
CA MET A 37 3.18 8.25 -1.11
C MET A 37 2.22 7.09 -0.92
N VAL A 38 1.28 6.96 -1.85
CA VAL A 38 0.25 5.91 -1.82
C VAL A 38 0.67 4.78 -2.75
N CYS A 39 0.61 3.55 -2.26
CA CYS A 39 0.75 2.34 -3.06
C CYS A 39 -0.52 1.50 -2.92
N THR A 40 -1.13 1.07 -4.03
CA THR A 40 -2.24 0.11 -4.02
C THR A 40 -1.85 -1.17 -4.70
N ARG A 41 -2.43 -2.28 -4.24
CA ARG A 41 -2.36 -3.56 -4.93
C ARG A 41 -3.74 -4.18 -5.00
N LEU A 42 -4.34 -4.13 -6.19
CA LEU A 42 -5.73 -4.52 -6.43
C LEU A 42 -5.81 -5.62 -7.49
N PRO A 43 -6.87 -6.45 -7.52
CA PRO A 43 -7.17 -7.33 -8.65
C PRO A 43 -7.35 -6.53 -9.94
N HIS A 44 -6.93 -7.09 -11.07
CA HIS A 44 -7.19 -6.51 -12.39
C HIS A 44 -8.67 -6.68 -12.77
N ASP A 45 -9.30 -5.63 -13.29
CA ASP A 45 -10.75 -5.63 -13.54
C ASP A 45 -11.20 -6.73 -14.51
N THR A 46 -10.41 -7.01 -15.54
CA THR A 46 -10.77 -7.96 -16.61
C THR A 46 -9.90 -9.22 -16.71
N ARG A 47 -8.80 -9.32 -15.96
CA ARG A 47 -7.83 -10.43 -16.09
C ARG A 47 -7.74 -11.17 -14.77
N ALA A 48 -8.46 -12.29 -14.66
CA ALA A 48 -8.45 -13.15 -13.49
C ALA A 48 -7.02 -13.53 -13.08
N GLY A 49 -6.75 -13.52 -11.77
CA GLY A 49 -5.43 -13.84 -11.19
C GLY A 49 -4.37 -12.75 -11.34
N ARG A 50 -4.57 -11.73 -12.21
CA ARG A 50 -3.64 -10.61 -12.33
C ARG A 50 -3.93 -9.54 -11.26
N LYS A 51 -2.88 -8.96 -10.70
CA LYS A 51 -2.96 -7.78 -9.82
C LYS A 51 -2.36 -6.56 -10.51
N VAL A 52 -2.89 -5.39 -10.20
CA VAL A 52 -2.39 -4.09 -10.65
C VAL A 52 -1.84 -3.37 -9.43
N GLN A 53 -0.60 -2.88 -9.55
CA GLN A 53 0.00 -1.99 -8.57
C GLN A 53 0.00 -0.57 -9.14
N LYS A 54 -0.43 0.40 -8.34
CA LYS A 54 -0.32 1.82 -8.65
C LYS A 54 0.37 2.52 -7.50
N VAL A 55 1.27 3.44 -7.83
CA VAL A 55 1.97 4.29 -6.86
C VAL A 55 1.81 5.74 -7.29
N TRP A 56 1.38 6.62 -6.38
CA TRP A 56 1.22 8.04 -6.66
C TRP A 56 1.37 8.88 -5.39
N GLU A 57 1.62 10.16 -5.55
CA GLU A 57 1.71 11.13 -4.45
C GLU A 57 0.36 11.84 -4.25
N VAL A 58 0.03 12.14 -2.99
CA VAL A 58 -1.05 13.06 -2.60
C VAL A 58 -0.52 14.10 -1.61
N PRO A 59 -1.13 15.29 -1.48
CA PRO A 59 -0.82 16.17 -0.35
C PRO A 59 -1.24 15.52 0.98
N ALA A 60 -0.45 15.73 2.03
CA ALA A 60 -0.75 15.27 3.39
C ALA A 60 -1.54 16.36 4.15
N ARG A 61 -2.67 16.78 3.59
CA ARG A 61 -3.62 17.71 4.23
C ARG A 61 -4.92 16.99 4.52
N TYR A 62 -5.66 17.47 5.50
CA TYR A 62 -6.86 16.81 5.99
C TYR A 62 -7.85 16.49 4.85
N ASP A 63 -8.18 17.46 4.01
CA ASP A 63 -9.12 17.29 2.91
C ASP A 63 -8.61 16.31 1.84
N ASP A 64 -7.32 16.34 1.52
CA ASP A 64 -6.69 15.41 0.56
C ASP A 64 -6.68 13.97 1.09
N ILE A 65 -6.46 13.79 2.40
CA ILE A 65 -6.52 12.47 3.04
C ILE A 65 -7.96 11.94 3.05
N LEU A 66 -8.97 12.79 3.27
CA LEU A 66 -10.38 12.39 3.15
C LEU A 66 -10.74 11.98 1.71
N ALA A 67 -10.32 12.78 0.72
CA ALA A 67 -10.54 12.44 -0.69
C ALA A 67 -9.84 11.13 -1.08
N LEU A 68 -8.63 10.89 -0.55
CA LEU A 68 -7.93 9.62 -0.71
C LEU A 68 -8.71 8.47 -0.05
N ALA A 69 -9.23 8.65 1.16
CA ALA A 69 -10.02 7.63 1.85
C ALA A 69 -11.26 7.22 1.04
N ASP A 70 -11.97 8.19 0.48
CA ASP A 70 -13.12 7.95 -0.40
C ASP A 70 -12.71 7.20 -1.67
N HIS A 71 -11.60 7.61 -2.30
CA HIS A 71 -11.05 6.92 -3.46
C HIS A 71 -10.75 5.44 -3.16
N LEU A 72 -10.02 5.16 -2.07
CA LEU A 72 -9.67 3.80 -1.67
C LEU A 72 -10.91 2.95 -1.35
N ARG A 73 -11.91 3.56 -0.69
CA ARG A 73 -13.20 2.91 -0.39
C ARG A 73 -13.96 2.54 -1.67
N CYS A 74 -14.04 3.45 -2.64
CA CYS A 74 -14.66 3.20 -3.94
C CYS A 74 -13.96 2.05 -4.71
N HIS A 75 -12.65 1.89 -4.53
CA HIS A 75 -11.89 0.76 -5.10
C HIS A 75 -11.96 -0.55 -4.28
N GLY A 76 -12.72 -0.54 -3.17
CA GLY A 76 -12.94 -1.70 -2.31
C GLY A 76 -11.70 -2.12 -1.52
N VAL A 77 -10.81 -1.17 -1.21
CA VAL A 77 -9.64 -1.44 -0.36
C VAL A 77 -10.13 -1.86 1.03
N GLN A 78 -9.62 -3.01 1.50
CA GLN A 78 -10.06 -3.65 2.74
C GLN A 78 -9.16 -3.29 3.92
N ARG A 79 -7.90 -2.93 3.65
CA ARG A 79 -6.94 -2.51 4.66
C ARG A 79 -5.97 -1.50 4.09
N VAL A 80 -5.71 -0.48 4.90
CA VAL A 80 -4.70 0.54 4.65
C VAL A 80 -3.66 0.46 5.76
N VAL A 81 -2.39 0.33 5.39
CA VAL A 81 -1.27 0.52 6.32
C VAL A 81 -0.78 1.95 6.15
N VAL A 82 -0.54 2.64 7.26
CA VAL A 82 -0.03 4.01 7.27
C VAL A 82 1.27 4.03 8.06
N GLU A 83 2.30 4.60 7.49
CA GLU A 83 3.61 4.76 8.11
C GLU A 83 4.00 6.24 8.06
N SER A 84 4.52 6.76 9.18
CA SER A 84 5.02 8.13 9.27
C SER A 84 6.50 8.13 8.91
N THR A 85 6.85 8.65 7.74
CA THR A 85 8.25 8.74 7.29
C THR A 85 8.96 9.98 7.80
N SER A 86 8.23 10.92 8.42
CA SER A 86 8.80 12.13 9.00
C SER A 86 9.26 11.94 10.44
N ASP A 87 10.30 12.70 10.81
CA ASP A 87 10.83 12.84 12.15
C ASP A 87 9.94 13.71 13.06
N TYR A 88 8.80 13.17 13.51
CA TYR A 88 8.00 13.81 14.54
C TYR A 88 8.68 13.66 15.90
N VAL A 89 9.51 14.62 16.28
CA VAL A 89 10.13 14.67 17.60
C VAL A 89 9.13 15.29 18.59
N ARG A 90 8.72 14.52 19.59
CA ARG A 90 8.03 15.07 20.76
C ARG A 90 9.02 15.91 21.55
N ARG A 91 8.80 17.22 21.64
CA ARG A 91 9.54 18.07 22.58
C ARG A 91 8.75 18.13 23.89
N GLU A 92 9.37 17.69 24.98
CA GLU A 92 8.82 17.92 26.31
C GLU A 92 9.09 19.39 26.71
N GLY A 93 8.04 20.11 27.14
CA GLY A 93 8.17 21.45 27.72
C GLY A 93 8.27 22.64 26.77
N ALA A 94 7.73 22.54 25.54
CA ALA A 94 7.44 23.70 24.70
C ALA A 94 6.01 24.22 24.94
#